data_AF-A0A843GXD1-F1
#
_entry.id   AF-A0A843GXD1-F1
#
_cell.length_a   1.000
_cell.length_b   1.000
_cell.length_c   1.000
_cell.angle_alpha   90.00
_cell.angle_beta   90.00
_cell.angle_gamma   90.00
#
_symmetry.space_group_name_H-M   'P 1'
#
loop_
_entity.id
_entity.type
_entity.pdbx_description
1 polymer ?
#
loop_
_entity_poly.entity_id
_entity_poly.type
_entity_poly.pdbx_seq_one_letter_code
_entity_poly.pdbx_strand_id
1 'polypeptide(L)' 'MSNNNNTSASGGIGFTGLLTIVFIVLKLCHVIEWSWWWVLSPIWISFGIAIICLLITVVGAFIWGHSRKGY' A
#
# COMPACT_ATOMS: atom_id res chain seq x y z
N MET A 1 -27.32 23.62 -27.35
CA MET A 1 -27.06 23.35 -25.92
C MET A 1 -25.58 23.02 -25.80
N SER A 2 -24.75 23.89 -25.21
CA SER A 2 -23.31 23.63 -25.06
C SER A 2 -23.06 23.02 -23.68
N ASN A 3 -22.76 21.72 -23.62
CA ASN A 3 -22.32 21.06 -22.40
C ASN A 3 -20.87 21.45 -22.15
N ASN A 4 -20.65 22.44 -21.30
CA ASN A 4 -19.32 22.78 -20.81
C ASN A 4 -18.98 21.82 -19.66
N ASN A 5 -18.52 20.63 -20.01
CA ASN A 5 -17.90 19.68 -19.09
C ASN A 5 -16.48 20.14 -18.78
N ASN A 6 -16.35 21.18 -17.95
CA ASN A 6 -15.12 21.57 -17.28
C ASN A 6 -14.66 20.41 -16.38
N THR A 7 -13.97 19.47 -17.00
CA THR A 7 -13.17 18.43 -16.34
C THR A 7 -12.00 19.16 -15.71
N SER A 8 -12.20 19.62 -14.48
CA SER A 8 -11.13 20.12 -13.63
C SER A 8 -10.12 18.97 -13.47
N ALA A 9 -9.03 19.04 -14.22
CA ALA A 9 -7.91 18.12 -14.10
C ALA A 9 -7.27 18.37 -12.74
N SER A 10 -7.72 17.65 -11.72
CA SER A 10 -7.15 17.61 -10.38
C SER A 10 -5.82 16.83 -10.41
N GLY A 11 -4.85 17.34 -11.18
CA GLY A 11 -3.48 16.84 -11.28
C GLY A 11 -2.58 17.41 -10.20
N GLY A 12 -3.02 17.38 -8.94
CA GLY A 12 -2.16 17.70 -7.80
C GLY A 12 -1.43 16.45 -7.34
N ILE A 13 -0.13 16.54 -7.09
CA ILE A 13 0.61 15.49 -6.38
C ILE A 13 -0.19 15.17 -5.11
N GLY A 14 -0.75 13.96 -5.05
CA GLY A 14 -1.55 13.54 -3.90
C GLY A 14 -0.74 13.68 -2.62
N PHE A 15 -1.41 13.90 -1.48
CA PHE A 15 -0.77 14.01 -0.17
C PHE A 15 0.28 12.91 0.07
N THR A 16 -0.01 11.68 -0.38
CA THR A 16 0.93 10.55 -0.39
C THR A 16 2.23 10.84 -1.14
N GLY A 17 2.16 11.41 -2.35
CA GLY A 17 3.34 11.72 -3.16
C GLY A 17 4.23 12.80 -2.53
N LEU A 18 3.63 13.84 -1.93
CA LEU A 18 4.38 14.84 -1.16
C LEU A 18 5.04 14.22 0.07
N LEU A 19 4.33 13.34 0.79
CA LEU A 19 4.89 12.61 1.93
C LEU A 19 6.07 11.73 1.49
N THR A 20 5.94 11.01 0.37
CA THR A 20 7.02 10.20 -0.21
C THR A 20 8.25 11.06 -0.53
N ILE A 21 8.05 12.21 -1.18
CA ILE A 21 9.15 13.14 -1.50
C ILE A 21 9.79 13.68 -0.22
N VAL A 22 9.01 14.08 0.79
CA VAL A 22 9.55 14.60 2.06
C VAL A 22 10.39 13.55 2.81
N PHE A 23 9.95 12.30 2.83
CA PHE A 23 10.69 11.19 3.44
C PHE A 23 12.01 10.91 2.71
N ILE A 24 12.01 11.01 1.37
CA ILE A 24 13.22 10.87 0.55
C ILE A 24 14.20 12.01 0.86
N VAL A 25 13.72 13.27 0.84
CA VAL A 25 14.56 14.46 1.10
C VAL A 25 15.15 14.44 2.50
N LEU A 26 14.37 14.09 3.52
CA LEU A 26 14.84 14.03 4.91
C LEU A 26 15.96 12.98 5.10
N LYS A 27 15.90 11.86 4.36
CA LYS A 27 16.93 10.81 4.37
C LYS A 27 18.21 11.24 3.63
N LEU A 28 18.10 12.04 2.56
CA LEU A 28 19.25 12.60 1.83
C LEU A 28 19.93 13.75 2.59
N CYS A 29 19.17 14.57 3.34
CA CYS A 29 19.73 15.59 4.23
C CYS A 29 20.50 15.01 5.44
N HIS A 30 20.61 13.68 5.55
CA HIS A 30 21.37 12.98 6.59
C HIS A 30 20.96 13.41 8.03
N VAL A 31 19.72 13.85 8.21
CA VAL A 31 19.17 14.21 9.53
C VAL A 31 18.84 12.96 10.34
N ILE A 32 18.71 11.79 9.69
CA ILE A 32 18.38 10.53 10.34
C ILE A 32 19.18 9.39 9.67
N GLU A 33 19.97 8.64 10.44
CA GLU A 33 20.73 7.43 10.02
C GLU A 33 19.84 6.21 9.72
N TRP A 34 18.56 6.44 9.43
CA TRP A 34 17.57 5.39 9.54
C TRP A 34 17.50 4.48 8.32
N SER A 35 17.20 3.21 8.58
CA SER A 35 16.97 2.21 7.56
C SER A 35 15.83 2.61 6.63
N TRP A 36 16.10 2.53 5.32
CA TRP A 36 15.16 2.81 4.23
C TRP A 36 13.83 2.05 4.34
N TRP A 37 13.82 0.97 5.10
CA TRP A 37 12.65 0.21 5.54
C TRP A 37 11.52 1.08 6.11
N TRP A 38 11.83 2.15 6.85
CA TRP A 38 10.78 3.01 7.41
C TRP A 38 10.22 4.03 6.43
N VAL A 39 10.97 4.42 5.39
CA VAL A 39 10.41 5.23 4.28
C VAL A 39 9.35 4.44 3.54
N LEU A 40 9.51 3.12 3.47
CA LEU A 40 8.48 2.22 2.95
C LEU A 40 7.45 1.81 4.01
N SER A 41 7.50 2.27 5.27
CA SER A 41 6.54 1.85 6.32
C SER A 41 5.08 1.90 5.84
N PRO A 42 4.61 2.95 5.11
CA PRO A 42 3.26 2.97 4.54
C PRO A 42 3.00 1.81 3.56
N ILE A 43 3.99 1.48 2.72
CA ILE A 43 3.95 0.38 1.75
C ILE A 43 4.05 -0.99 2.45
N TRP A 44 4.91 -1.12 3.46
CA TRP A 44 5.07 -2.32 4.27
C TRP A 44 3.82 -2.63 5.09
N ILE A 45 3.11 -1.62 5.61
CA ILE A 45 1.81 -1.80 6.27
C ILE A 45 0.83 -2.43 5.28
N SER A 46 0.69 -1.87 4.07
CA SER A 46 -0.22 -2.40 3.06
C SER A 46 0.17 -3.81 2.62
N PHE A 47 1.47 -4.06 2.43
CA PHE A 47 1.98 -5.38 2.03
C PHE A 47 1.79 -6.43 3.12
N GLY A 48 2.03 -6.07 4.39
CA GLY A 48 1.82 -6.93 5.55
C GLY A 48 0.37 -7.35 5.71
N ILE A 49 -0.57 -6.40 5.59
CA ILE A 49 -2.01 -6.69 5.60
C ILE A 49 -2.42 -7.60 4.43
N ALA A 50 -1.90 -7.36 3.23
CA ALA A 50 -2.18 -8.20 2.06
C ALA A 50 -1.69 -9.64 2.26
N ILE A 51 -0.47 -9.81 2.78
CA ILE A 51 0.10 -11.13 3.10
C ILE A 51 -0.73 -11.85 4.16
N ILE A 52 -1.13 -11.16 5.23
CA ILE A 52 -1.94 -11.75 6.31
C ILE A 52 -3.29 -12.22 5.76
N CYS A 53 -3.98 -11.40 4.95
CA CYS A 53 -5.23 -11.79 4.30
C CYS A 53 -5.06 -13.01 3.38
N LEU A 54 -3.97 -13.07 2.61
CA LEU A 54 -3.67 -14.19 1.73
C LEU A 54 -3.40 -15.46 2.54
N LEU A 55 -2.64 -15.38 3.63
CA LEU A 55 -2.38 -16.52 4.49
C LEU A 55 -3.67 -17.06 5.12
N ILE A 56 -4.55 -16.18 5.62
CA ILE A 56 -5.83 -16.59 6.22
C ILE A 56 -6.71 -17.30 5.17
N THR A 57 -6.80 -16.75 3.96
CA THR A 57 -7.60 -17.37 2.89
C THR A 57 -7.02 -18.69 2.41
N VAL A 58 -5.70 -18.80 2.25
CA VAL A 58 -5.03 -20.05 1.86
C VAL A 58 -5.18 -21.12 2.94
N VAL A 59 -4.95 -20.77 4.21
CA VAL A 59 -5.09 -21.71 5.34
C VAL A 59 -6.54 -22.13 5.51
N GLY A 60 -7.49 -21.20 5.43
CA GLY A 60 -8.92 -21.51 5.50
C GLY A 60 -9.37 -22.42 4.36
N ALA A 61 -8.94 -22.13 3.13
CA ALA A 61 -9.24 -22.96 1.96
C ALA A 61 -8.58 -24.35 2.04
N PHE A 62 -7.36 -24.44 2.59
CA PHE A 62 -6.66 -25.69 2.79
C PHE A 62 -7.33 -26.56 3.86
N ILE A 63 -7.74 -25.97 5.00
CA ILE A 63 -8.49 -26.67 6.06
C ILE A 63 -9.84 -27.13 5.52
N TRP A 64 -10.56 -26.27 4.81
CA TRP A 64 -11.84 -26.63 4.20
C TRP A 64 -11.68 -27.74 3.16
N GLY A 65 -10.67 -27.65 2.28
CA GLY A 65 -10.35 -28.66 1.28
C GLY A 65 -9.91 -30.00 1.90
N HIS A 66 -9.14 -29.97 2.98
CA HIS A 66 -8.76 -31.15 3.75
C HIS A 66 -9.99 -31.82 4.38
N SER A 67 -10.91 -31.05 4.96
CA SER A 67 -12.17 -31.57 5.53
C SER A 67 -13.16 -32.09 4.48
N ARG A 68 -13.02 -31.72 3.21
CA ARG A 68 -13.91 -32.13 2.11
C ARG A 68 -13.50 -33.46 1.45
N LYS A 69 -12.28 -33.94 1.70
CA LYS A 69 -11.74 -35.18 1.11
C LYS A 69 -12.04 -36.46 1.91
N GLY A 70 -12.75 -36.33 3.04
CA GLY A 70 -13.08 -37.43 3.96
C GLY A 70 -14.51 -37.96 3.89
N TYR A 71 -15.31 -37.60 2.87
CA TYR A 71 -16.63 -38.17 2.61
C TYR A 71 -16.69 -38.79 1.21
#